data_AF-A0A7J7YP96-F1
#
_entry.id   AF-A0A7J7YP96-F1
#
_cell.length_a   1.000
_cell.length_b   1.000
_cell.length_c   1.000
_cell.angle_alpha   90.00
_cell.angle_beta   90.00
_cell.angle_gamma   90.00
#
_symmetry.space_group_name_H-M   'P 1'
#
loop_
_entity.id
_entity.type
_entity.pdbx_description
1 polymer ?
#
loop_
_entity_poly.entity_id
_entity_poly.type
_entity_poly.pdbx_seq_one_letter_code
_entity_poly.pdbx_strand_id
1 'polypeptide(L)'
;MSELLHRGLGVHHSGILPILKEIVEMLFSRGLVKVLFATETFAMGVNMPARTVVFDSMRKHDGSAFRDLLPGEYVQMAGRAGRRGLDPTGTVILLCKGRVPEMVDLHRMMTGKPSQLQSQFRLTYTMILNLLRVDALRVEDMMKRSFSEFPSRKDSKAHEQALAELTKKLEALEEPDLTGQLADLPEYYSWGEELTETRSLIQRRVMESVNGLKSLSAGRVVVVKSQEHHNALGVVLQVSSNSTSRVFTTLVLCDKPASEDPQEGRPAAPAVPYPDDLVGFKLFLPEGPCDHTVARLQPGDVAAITTRVLRVNGEKILEDFSKRQQPKFKKDPPLAAVTTAAQELLRLAQAHPAGPPTLDPVNDLQLKDVSVVEGGLRARKLEELIRGAQCVHSPRFPAQYLRLQERRQVQKEIERLRFLLSDQSLLLLPEYHQRVEVLRTLGYVDEAGTVKLAGRVACAMSSHELLLTELMFDNALSALRPEEIAALLSGLVCQSPGDTGEQLPSTLKQGVERVRAVAKRIGEVQVACGLNQTVEEFVGELNFGLVGVVYEWARGMPFSELAGLSGTPEGLVVRCIQRLAEMCRSLRGAARLVGEPVLGAKMETAATLLRRDIVFAASLYTQ
;
A
#
# COMPACT_ATOMS: atom_id res chain seq x y z
N MET A 1 -1.03 12.13 43.64
CA MET A 1 0.01 12.93 42.97
C MET A 1 0.73 13.89 43.91
N SER A 2 0.03 14.71 44.70
CA SER A 2 0.66 15.65 45.64
C SER A 2 1.73 15.00 46.54
N GLU A 3 1.42 13.87 47.16
CA GLU A 3 2.37 13.15 48.02
C GLU A 3 3.64 12.71 47.27
N LEU A 4 3.51 12.25 46.02
CA LEU A 4 4.66 11.87 45.18
C LEU A 4 5.55 13.08 44.91
N LEU A 5 4.96 14.23 44.58
CA LEU A 5 5.69 15.46 44.31
C LEU A 5 6.44 15.98 45.53
N HIS A 6 5.84 15.89 46.73
CA HIS A 6 6.53 16.21 47.98
C HIS A 6 7.75 15.31 48.24
N ARG A 7 7.71 14.06 47.77
CA ARG A 7 8.83 13.12 47.81
C ARG A 7 9.83 13.32 46.65
N GLY A 8 9.61 14.32 45.79
CA GLY A 8 10.46 14.60 44.62
C GLY A 8 10.25 13.65 43.44
N LEU A 9 9.11 12.94 43.39
CA LEU A 9 8.75 12.00 42.34
C LEU A 9 7.64 12.59 41.45
N GLY A 10 7.86 12.66 40.15
CA GLY A 10 6.90 13.16 39.16
C GLY A 10 6.46 12.08 38.17
N VAL A 11 5.25 12.24 37.63
CA VAL A 11 4.70 11.39 36.57
C VAL A 11 4.16 12.28 35.46
N HIS A 12 4.45 11.97 34.19
CA HIS A 12 4.05 12.74 33.01
C HIS A 12 3.61 11.82 31.87
N HIS A 13 2.32 11.80 31.55
CA HIS A 13 1.79 11.11 30.38
C HIS A 13 0.49 11.75 29.89
N SER A 14 0.04 11.37 28.70
CA SER A 14 -1.17 11.92 28.05
C SER A 14 -2.46 11.76 28.86
N GLY A 15 -2.49 10.78 29.77
CA GLY A 15 -3.63 10.49 30.65
C GLY A 15 -3.70 11.34 31.92
N ILE A 16 -2.71 12.18 32.20
CA ILE A 16 -2.76 13.15 33.31
C ILE A 16 -3.45 14.43 32.86
N LEU A 17 -4.21 15.05 33.76
CA LEU A 17 -4.84 16.35 33.55
C LEU A 17 -3.83 17.41 33.02
N PRO A 18 -4.22 18.25 32.04
CA PRO A 18 -3.35 19.28 31.48
C PRO A 18 -2.65 20.15 32.54
N ILE A 19 -3.41 20.72 33.47
CA ILE A 19 -2.86 21.57 34.54
C ILE A 19 -1.87 20.83 35.44
N LEU A 20 -2.12 19.55 35.75
CA LEU A 20 -1.20 18.76 36.57
C LEU A 20 0.11 18.47 35.82
N LYS A 21 0.05 18.25 34.49
CA LYS A 21 1.28 18.11 33.68
C LYS A 21 2.11 19.37 33.70
N GLU A 22 1.49 20.54 33.56
CA GLU A 22 2.18 21.83 33.63
C GLU A 22 2.84 22.04 35.00
N ILE A 23 2.15 21.70 36.10
CA ILE A 23 2.73 21.74 37.44
C ILE A 23 3.96 20.83 37.54
N VAL A 24 3.87 19.58 37.08
CA VAL A 24 5.00 18.63 37.09
C VAL A 24 6.17 19.15 36.27
N GLU A 25 5.91 19.70 35.09
CA GLU A 25 6.89 20.33 34.21
C GLU A 25 7.60 21.51 34.91
N MET A 26 6.85 22.43 35.51
CA MET A 26 7.41 23.57 36.24
C MET A 26 8.25 23.13 37.44
N LEU A 27 7.77 22.15 38.23
CA LEU A 27 8.51 21.63 39.39
C LEU A 27 9.78 20.87 38.98
N PHE A 28 9.75 20.18 37.83
CA PHE A 28 10.93 19.51 37.27
C PHE A 28 11.97 20.52 36.77
N SER A 29 11.53 21.57 36.05
CA SER A 29 12.39 22.66 35.59
C SER A 29 13.07 23.41 36.76
N ARG A 30 12.34 23.60 37.87
CA ARG A 30 12.88 24.16 39.12
C ARG A 30 13.78 23.20 39.91
N GLY A 31 13.92 21.95 39.46
CA GLY A 31 14.72 20.93 40.12
C GLY A 31 14.14 20.43 41.45
N LEU A 32 12.85 20.65 41.72
CA LEU A 32 12.16 20.15 42.91
C LEU A 32 11.77 18.67 42.75
N VAL A 33 11.34 18.29 41.54
CA VAL A 33 11.18 16.88 41.15
C VAL A 33 12.55 16.33 40.74
N LYS A 34 13.02 15.30 41.45
CA LYS A 34 14.33 14.66 41.23
C LYS A 34 14.25 13.46 40.31
N VAL A 35 13.12 12.75 40.31
CA VAL A 35 12.87 11.60 39.44
C VAL A 35 11.53 11.80 38.73
N LEU A 36 11.56 11.72 37.40
CA LEU A 36 10.37 11.90 36.56
C LEU A 36 10.14 10.64 35.72
N PHE A 37 8.96 10.05 35.84
CA PHE A 37 8.48 9.00 34.94
C PHE A 37 7.68 9.64 33.82
N ALA A 38 8.13 9.51 32.57
CA ALA A 38 7.51 10.20 31.45
C ALA A 38 7.30 9.32 30.22
N THR A 39 6.23 9.59 29.45
CA THR A 39 6.05 9.04 28.10
C THR A 39 6.80 9.88 27.06
N GLU A 40 6.96 9.33 25.85
CA GLU A 40 7.66 9.95 24.71
C GLU A 40 7.29 11.42 24.46
N THR A 41 6.02 11.79 24.65
CA THR A 41 5.53 13.16 24.46
C THR A 41 6.31 14.22 25.26
N PHE A 42 6.86 13.87 26.42
CA PHE A 42 7.69 14.79 27.21
C PHE A 42 9.02 15.11 26.51
N ALA A 43 9.65 14.08 25.92
CA ALA A 43 10.93 14.23 25.24
C ALA A 43 10.82 15.06 23.95
N MET A 44 9.65 15.10 23.32
CA MET A 44 9.41 15.90 22.11
C MET A 44 9.02 17.36 22.41
N GLY A 45 8.25 17.59 23.48
CA GLY A 45 7.49 18.83 23.64
C GLY A 45 8.16 19.98 24.39
N VAL A 46 9.18 19.72 25.22
CA VAL A 46 9.69 20.75 26.15
C VAL A 46 11.21 20.68 26.31
N ASN A 47 11.87 21.84 26.44
CA ASN A 47 13.32 21.91 26.68
C ASN A 47 13.66 21.75 28.17
N MET A 48 13.55 20.53 28.68
CA MET A 48 13.87 20.20 30.08
C MET A 48 14.96 19.13 30.17
N PRO A 49 16.23 19.52 30.32
CA PRO A 49 17.34 18.56 30.41
C PRO A 49 17.42 17.90 31.79
N ALA A 50 17.80 16.63 31.81
CA ALA A 50 18.03 15.83 33.01
C ALA A 50 19.51 15.41 33.08
N ARG A 51 20.05 15.13 34.28
CA ARG A 51 21.42 14.59 34.38
C ARG A 51 21.51 13.18 33.78
N THR A 52 20.48 12.36 34.03
CA THR A 52 20.41 10.96 33.64
C THR A 52 19.07 10.68 32.98
N VAL A 53 19.08 9.95 31.86
CA VAL A 53 17.89 9.39 31.22
C VAL A 53 17.92 7.87 31.36
N VAL A 54 16.82 7.29 31.79
CA VAL A 54 16.66 5.84 31.96
C VAL A 54 15.55 5.34 31.06
N PHE A 55 15.87 4.38 30.19
CA PHE A 55 14.91 3.70 29.33
C PHE A 55 14.41 2.44 30.03
N ASP A 56 13.10 2.35 30.26
CA ASP A 56 12.47 1.15 30.84
C ASP A 56 12.44 -0.04 29.88
N SER A 57 12.26 0.26 28.60
CA SER A 57 12.15 -0.70 27.50
C SER A 57 12.67 -0.07 26.21
N MET A 58 13.25 -0.87 25.33
CA MET A 58 13.61 -0.47 23.95
C MET A 58 12.47 -0.71 22.95
N ARG A 59 11.34 -1.26 23.41
CA ARG A 59 10.14 -1.54 22.61
C ARG A 59 9.00 -0.63 23.00
N LYS A 60 8.26 -0.16 21.99
CA LYS A 60 7.03 0.61 22.14
C LYS A 60 5.93 0.12 21.20
N HIS A 61 4.68 0.40 21.57
CA HIS A 61 3.53 0.20 20.70
C HIS A 61 3.30 1.47 19.87
N ASP A 62 3.29 1.35 18.55
CA ASP A 62 3.07 2.51 17.65
C ASP A 62 1.61 2.73 17.25
N GLY A 63 0.70 1.92 17.78
CA GLY A 63 -0.72 1.90 17.45
C GLY A 63 -1.13 0.64 16.69
N SER A 64 -0.19 -0.01 16.03
CA SER A 64 -0.45 -1.26 15.28
C SER A 64 0.32 -2.44 15.86
N ALA A 65 1.59 -2.25 16.21
CA ALA A 65 2.43 -3.33 16.73
C ALA A 65 3.44 -2.85 17.77
N PHE A 66 3.93 -3.79 18.56
CA PHE A 66 5.12 -3.55 19.38
C PHE A 66 6.37 -3.66 18.51
N ARG A 67 7.14 -2.57 18.43
CA ARG A 67 8.39 -2.49 17.68
C ARG A 67 9.50 -1.86 18.51
N ASP A 68 10.74 -2.06 18.07
CA ASP A 68 11.89 -1.39 18.67
C ASP A 68 11.87 0.12 18.35
N LEU A 69 12.53 0.90 19.20
CA LEU A 69 12.70 2.34 19.02
C LEU A 69 13.53 2.63 17.77
N LEU A 70 13.07 3.60 16.97
CA LEU A 70 13.83 4.08 15.83
C LEU A 70 15.02 4.94 16.31
N PRO A 71 16.09 5.06 15.50
CA PRO A 71 17.27 5.83 15.90
C PRO A 71 16.94 7.29 16.22
N GLY A 72 16.04 7.90 15.46
CA GLY A 72 15.59 9.27 15.72
C GLY A 72 14.84 9.41 17.05
N GLU A 73 13.99 8.44 17.40
CA GLU A 73 13.23 8.43 18.66
C GLU A 73 14.18 8.27 19.85
N TYR A 74 15.15 7.34 19.74
CA TYR A 74 16.19 7.15 20.74
C TYR A 74 17.03 8.41 20.94
N VAL A 75 17.55 9.01 19.87
CA VAL A 75 18.39 10.22 19.95
C VAL A 75 17.63 11.39 20.58
N GLN A 76 16.34 11.58 20.25
CA GLN A 76 15.52 12.62 20.87
C GLN A 76 15.35 12.44 22.38
N MET A 77 15.11 11.20 22.84
CA MET A 77 14.95 10.90 24.26
C MET A 77 16.28 10.92 25.01
N ALA A 78 17.30 10.24 24.49
CA ALA A 78 18.63 10.14 25.09
C ALA A 78 19.34 11.50 25.13
N GLY A 79 19.11 12.35 24.14
CA GLY A 79 19.66 13.71 24.07
C GLY A 79 19.16 14.65 25.17
N ARG A 80 18.19 14.23 25.99
CA ARG A 80 17.79 14.97 27.21
C ARG A 80 18.76 14.75 28.37
N ALA A 81 19.67 13.77 28.29
CA ALA A 81 20.70 13.54 29.30
C ALA A 81 21.85 14.55 29.18
N GLY A 82 22.26 15.11 30.32
CA GLY A 82 23.29 16.14 30.45
C GLY A 82 22.70 17.55 30.42
N ARG A 83 22.81 18.28 31.52
CA ARG A 83 22.36 19.67 31.61
C ARG A 83 23.51 20.61 31.23
N ARG A 84 23.31 21.38 30.15
CA ARG A 84 24.30 22.33 29.64
C ARG A 84 24.74 23.31 30.74
N GLY A 85 26.02 23.36 31.02
CA GLY A 85 26.62 24.24 32.03
C GLY A 85 26.53 23.75 33.48
N LEU A 86 25.84 22.62 33.74
CA LEU A 86 25.74 22.02 35.08
C LEU A 86 26.43 20.66 35.17
N ASP A 87 26.29 19.82 34.13
CA ASP A 87 26.87 18.47 34.09
C ASP A 87 27.98 18.40 33.02
N PRO A 88 29.14 17.76 33.30
CA PRO A 88 30.20 17.57 32.31
C PRO A 88 29.83 16.53 31.25
N THR A 89 29.02 15.54 31.60
CA THR A 89 28.55 14.46 30.73
C THR A 89 27.10 14.08 31.08
N GLY A 90 26.34 13.61 30.09
CA GLY A 90 25.02 13.02 30.28
C GLY A 90 25.12 11.51 30.46
N THR A 91 24.31 10.94 31.36
CA THR A 91 24.25 9.48 31.57
C THR A 91 22.98 8.90 30.96
N VAL A 92 23.09 7.85 30.16
CA VAL A 92 21.94 7.13 29.59
C VAL A 92 22.00 5.68 30.02
N ILE A 93 20.91 5.16 30.59
CA ILE A 93 20.82 3.78 31.10
C ILE A 93 19.68 3.07 30.40
N LEU A 94 19.92 1.86 29.90
CA LEU A 94 18.89 0.98 29.34
C LEU A 94 18.62 -0.17 30.31
N LEU A 95 17.38 -0.28 30.80
CA LEU A 95 16.97 -1.39 31.66
C LEU A 95 16.71 -2.64 30.82
N CYS A 96 17.40 -3.73 31.15
CA CYS A 96 17.21 -5.03 30.51
C CYS A 96 16.40 -5.95 31.42
N LYS A 97 15.07 -5.80 31.42
CA LYS A 97 14.16 -6.62 32.25
C LYS A 97 13.94 -8.04 31.72
N GLY A 98 14.21 -8.26 30.43
CA GLY A 98 14.03 -9.54 29.75
C GLY A 98 15.33 -10.11 29.22
N ARG A 99 15.28 -10.70 28.02
CA ARG A 99 16.50 -11.15 27.32
C ARG A 99 17.40 -9.96 27.01
N VAL A 100 18.69 -10.12 27.20
CA VAL A 100 19.69 -9.13 26.78
C VAL A 100 19.51 -8.87 25.28
N PRO A 101 19.30 -7.61 24.85
CA PRO A 101 19.16 -7.28 23.44
C PRO A 101 20.39 -7.71 22.65
N GLU A 102 20.19 -8.13 21.40
CA GLU A 102 21.31 -8.46 20.53
C GLU A 102 22.10 -7.19 20.18
N MET A 103 23.42 -7.32 20.06
CA MET A 103 24.29 -6.18 19.75
C MET A 103 23.89 -5.46 18.46
N VAL A 104 23.38 -6.21 17.47
CA VAL A 104 22.94 -5.66 16.18
C VAL A 104 21.76 -4.71 16.36
N ASP A 105 20.79 -5.04 17.20
CA ASP A 105 19.61 -4.21 17.44
C ASP A 105 19.97 -2.95 18.23
N LEU A 106 20.86 -3.07 19.22
CA LEU A 106 21.39 -1.92 19.96
C LEU A 106 22.18 -0.98 19.04
N HIS A 107 23.06 -1.52 18.19
CA HIS A 107 23.83 -0.72 17.24
C HIS A 107 22.90 -0.02 16.25
N ARG A 108 21.87 -0.73 15.77
CA ARG A 108 20.85 -0.13 14.90
C ARG A 108 20.13 1.02 15.60
N MET A 109 19.68 0.85 16.83
CA MET A 109 18.97 1.89 17.58
C MET A 109 19.86 3.08 17.95
N MET A 110 21.09 2.84 18.44
CA MET A 110 21.95 3.87 19.02
C MET A 110 22.77 4.64 17.98
N THR A 111 23.28 3.95 16.96
CA THR A 111 24.18 4.53 15.94
C THR A 111 23.60 4.46 14.53
N GLY A 112 22.37 3.95 14.38
CA GLY A 112 21.69 3.89 13.09
C GLY A 112 21.39 5.27 12.50
N LYS A 113 21.21 5.30 11.19
CA LYS A 113 20.80 6.53 10.50
C LYS A 113 19.36 6.89 10.91
N PRO A 114 19.08 8.16 11.24
CA PRO A 114 17.71 8.62 11.46
C PRO A 114 16.81 8.30 10.26
N SER A 115 15.55 8.00 10.54
CA SER A 115 14.54 7.75 9.51
C SER A 115 14.41 8.96 8.58
N GLN A 116 14.33 8.70 7.28
CA GLN A 116 14.07 9.76 6.31
C GLN A 116 12.69 10.36 6.54
N LEU A 117 12.56 11.67 6.33
CA LEU A 117 11.27 12.34 6.37
C LEU A 117 10.40 11.78 5.25
N GLN A 118 9.20 11.33 5.60
CA GLN A 118 8.20 10.83 4.67
C GLN A 118 6.99 11.77 4.67
N SER A 119 6.41 11.98 3.49
CA SER A 119 5.19 12.78 3.37
C SER A 119 4.03 12.11 4.12
N GLN A 120 3.33 12.87 4.95
CA GLN A 120 2.04 12.48 5.54
C GLN A 120 0.87 13.16 4.83
N PHE A 121 1.13 13.70 3.64
CA PHE A 121 0.10 14.32 2.81
C PHE A 121 -0.96 13.30 2.44
N ARG A 122 -2.22 13.62 2.73
CA ARG A 122 -3.40 12.82 2.40
C ARG A 122 -4.49 13.75 1.88
N LEU A 123 -5.27 13.26 0.93
CA LEU A 123 -6.42 13.99 0.42
C LEU A 123 -7.57 13.87 1.43
N THR A 124 -8.11 15.00 1.89
CA THR A 124 -9.31 15.04 2.74
C THR A 124 -10.47 15.67 1.97
N TYR A 125 -11.72 15.37 2.35
CA TYR A 125 -12.87 15.96 1.64
C TYR A 125 -12.95 17.46 1.87
N THR A 126 -12.69 17.92 3.09
CA THR A 126 -12.59 19.37 3.41
C THR A 126 -11.57 20.07 2.52
N MET A 127 -10.43 19.43 2.25
CA MET A 127 -9.41 19.98 1.35
C MET A 127 -9.92 20.10 -0.08
N ILE A 128 -10.48 19.02 -0.63
CA ILE A 128 -11.02 18.99 -1.99
C ILE A 128 -12.12 20.04 -2.16
N LEU A 129 -13.08 20.10 -1.23
CA LEU A 129 -14.18 21.05 -1.28
C LEU A 129 -13.71 22.51 -1.16
N ASN A 130 -12.69 22.79 -0.34
CA ASN A 130 -12.12 24.14 -0.25
C ASN A 130 -11.40 24.56 -1.53
N LEU A 131 -10.74 23.63 -2.24
CA LEU A 131 -10.08 23.90 -3.51
C LEU A 131 -11.09 24.08 -4.64
N LEU A 132 -12.10 23.23 -4.73
CA LEU A 132 -13.20 23.38 -5.70
C LEU A 132 -14.01 24.67 -5.50
N ARG A 133 -13.93 25.29 -4.32
CA ARG A 133 -14.57 26.58 -4.04
C ARG A 133 -13.71 27.78 -4.48
N VAL A 134 -12.40 27.61 -4.66
CA VAL A 134 -11.45 28.69 -4.92
C VAL A 134 -10.81 28.49 -6.29
N ASP A 135 -11.26 29.24 -7.29
CA ASP A 135 -10.80 29.12 -8.69
C ASP A 135 -9.30 29.45 -8.90
N ALA A 136 -8.63 30.01 -7.90
CA ALA A 136 -7.24 30.46 -8.01
C ALA A 136 -6.21 29.32 -8.04
N LEU A 137 -6.55 28.11 -7.54
CA LEU A 137 -5.59 27.01 -7.43
C LEU A 137 -6.25 25.66 -7.75
N ARG A 138 -5.72 24.97 -8.77
CA ARG A 138 -6.12 23.61 -9.11
C ARG A 138 -5.57 22.60 -8.11
N VAL A 139 -6.30 21.52 -7.88
CA VAL A 139 -5.90 20.47 -6.93
C VAL A 139 -4.62 19.78 -7.43
N GLU A 140 -4.48 19.60 -8.74
CA GLU A 140 -3.32 19.03 -9.41
C GLU A 140 -2.06 19.87 -9.17
N ASP A 141 -2.15 21.21 -9.21
CA ASP A 141 -1.02 22.10 -8.94
C ASP A 141 -0.51 21.99 -7.51
N MET A 142 -1.43 21.77 -6.57
CA MET A 142 -1.10 21.55 -5.18
C MET A 142 -0.50 20.15 -4.96
N MET A 143 -1.04 19.11 -5.61
CA MET A 143 -0.48 17.76 -5.57
C MET A 143 0.95 17.74 -6.12
N LYS A 144 1.21 18.40 -7.27
CA LYS A 144 2.57 18.57 -7.84
C LYS A 144 3.56 19.24 -6.89
N ARG A 145 3.08 20.14 -6.01
CA ARG A 145 3.90 20.84 -5.02
C ARG A 145 4.04 20.07 -3.71
N SER A 146 3.29 18.97 -3.52
CA SER A 146 3.33 18.16 -2.31
C SER A 146 4.67 17.44 -2.17
N PHE A 147 5.09 17.18 -0.92
CA PHE A 147 6.33 16.47 -0.63
C PHE A 147 6.27 14.98 -1.06
N SER A 148 5.06 14.41 -1.22
CA SER A 148 4.85 13.07 -1.76
C SER A 148 5.34 12.93 -3.20
N GLU A 149 5.24 14.00 -4.00
CA GLU A 149 5.68 14.02 -5.40
C GLU A 149 7.15 14.43 -5.56
N PHE A 150 7.86 14.68 -4.46
CA PHE A 150 9.26 15.14 -4.50
C PHE A 150 10.20 14.18 -5.26
N PRO A 151 10.11 12.83 -5.12
CA PRO A 151 10.95 11.92 -5.90
C PRO A 151 10.72 12.06 -7.41
N SER A 152 9.46 12.08 -7.87
CA SER A 152 9.11 12.27 -9.28
C SER A 152 9.59 13.63 -9.81
N ARG A 153 9.44 14.68 -9.00
CA ARG A 153 9.90 16.04 -9.34
C ARG A 153 11.42 16.16 -9.44
N LYS A 154 12.19 15.38 -8.67
CA LYS A 154 13.65 15.41 -8.75
C LYS A 154 14.14 15.00 -10.14
N ASP A 155 13.46 14.04 -10.75
CA ASP A 155 13.83 13.46 -12.04
C ASP A 155 13.18 14.19 -13.23
N SER A 156 12.26 15.13 -12.99
CA SER A 156 11.52 15.84 -14.05
C SER A 156 12.44 16.54 -15.06
N LYS A 157 13.51 17.19 -14.60
CA LYS A 157 14.51 17.82 -15.49
C LYS A 157 15.25 16.81 -16.36
N ALA A 158 15.58 15.64 -15.80
CA ALA A 158 16.23 14.57 -16.55
C ALA A 158 15.27 13.98 -17.59
N HIS A 159 13.99 13.81 -17.23
CA HIS A 159 12.94 13.37 -18.16
C HIS A 159 12.70 14.37 -19.29
N GLU A 160 12.68 15.68 -19.01
CA GLU A 160 12.58 16.73 -20.03
C GLU A 160 13.76 16.69 -21.03
N GLN A 161 14.99 16.51 -20.52
CA GLN A 161 16.19 16.40 -21.36
C GLN A 161 16.15 15.12 -22.22
N ALA A 162 15.86 13.97 -21.61
CA ALA A 162 15.73 12.70 -22.33
C ALA A 162 14.62 12.75 -23.39
N LEU A 163 13.49 13.41 -23.08
CA LEU A 163 12.40 13.61 -24.03
C LEU A 163 12.84 14.43 -25.24
N ALA A 164 13.60 15.51 -25.03
CA ALA A 164 14.14 16.33 -26.11
C ALA A 164 15.13 15.54 -26.99
N GLU A 165 16.03 14.77 -26.37
CA GLU A 165 17.00 13.93 -27.07
C GLU A 165 16.34 12.81 -27.89
N LEU A 166 15.38 12.09 -27.29
CA LEU A 166 14.65 11.03 -27.98
C LEU A 166 13.75 11.56 -29.08
N THR A 167 13.14 12.74 -28.91
CA THR A 167 12.35 13.38 -29.97
C THR A 167 13.24 13.72 -31.16
N LYS A 168 14.44 14.26 -30.93
CA LYS A 168 15.43 14.51 -32.00
C LYS A 168 15.92 13.20 -32.64
N LYS A 169 16.12 12.14 -31.85
CA LYS A 169 16.46 10.81 -32.38
C LYS A 169 15.34 10.29 -33.30
N LEU A 170 14.08 10.43 -32.89
CA LEU A 170 12.92 9.98 -33.67
C LEU A 170 12.80 10.70 -35.02
N GLU A 171 13.10 12.00 -35.06
CA GLU A 171 13.14 12.80 -36.28
C GLU A 171 14.28 12.41 -37.22
N ALA A 172 15.41 11.95 -36.67
CA ALA A 172 16.57 11.49 -37.44
C ALA A 172 16.44 10.06 -37.98
N LEU A 173 15.52 9.25 -37.45
CA LEU A 173 15.28 7.88 -37.92
C LEU A 173 14.54 7.87 -39.26
N GLU A 174 15.05 7.09 -40.22
CA GLU A 174 14.38 6.86 -41.50
C GLU A 174 13.01 6.20 -41.31
N GLU A 175 12.05 6.57 -42.17
CA GLU A 175 10.75 5.89 -42.19
C GLU A 175 10.87 4.49 -42.81
N PRO A 176 10.17 3.47 -42.26
CA PRO A 176 10.15 2.15 -42.85
C PRO A 176 9.41 2.19 -44.19
N ASP A 177 9.93 1.45 -45.17
CA ASP A 177 9.27 1.30 -46.47
C ASP A 177 8.08 0.35 -46.35
N LEU A 178 6.87 0.88 -46.57
CA LEU A 178 5.60 0.16 -46.47
C LEU A 178 5.01 -0.20 -47.84
N THR A 179 5.81 -0.13 -48.91
CA THR A 179 5.31 -0.35 -50.27
C THR A 179 5.13 -1.84 -50.62
N GLY A 180 4.11 -2.12 -51.43
CA GLY A 180 3.86 -3.45 -51.99
C GLY A 180 3.54 -4.49 -50.92
N GLN A 181 4.34 -5.56 -50.85
CA GLN A 181 4.15 -6.67 -49.91
C GLN A 181 4.35 -6.26 -48.44
N LEU A 182 4.95 -5.09 -48.15
CA LEU A 182 5.22 -4.62 -46.78
C LEU A 182 4.10 -3.75 -46.19
N ALA A 183 2.97 -3.61 -46.90
CA ALA A 183 1.89 -2.72 -46.50
C ALA A 183 1.30 -3.05 -45.12
N ASP A 184 1.28 -4.33 -44.73
CA ASP A 184 0.76 -4.84 -43.46
C ASP A 184 1.84 -4.97 -42.36
N LEU A 185 3.06 -4.48 -42.59
CA LEU A 185 4.16 -4.53 -41.61
C LEU A 185 3.84 -3.79 -40.29
N PRO A 186 3.23 -2.59 -40.28
CA PRO A 186 2.86 -1.90 -39.04
C PRO A 186 1.84 -2.69 -38.21
N GLU A 187 0.83 -3.24 -38.87
CA GLU A 187 -0.20 -4.08 -38.28
C GLU A 187 0.41 -5.37 -37.73
N TYR A 188 1.26 -6.05 -38.52
CA TYR A 188 1.99 -7.24 -38.10
C TYR A 188 2.80 -7.02 -36.82
N TYR A 189 3.54 -5.91 -36.75
CA TYR A 189 4.30 -5.53 -35.56
C TYR A 189 3.36 -5.34 -34.35
N SER A 190 2.26 -4.59 -34.54
CA SER A 190 1.28 -4.34 -33.47
C SER A 190 0.61 -5.62 -32.97
N TRP A 191 0.27 -6.55 -33.87
CA TRP A 191 -0.33 -7.83 -33.50
C TRP A 191 0.62 -8.69 -32.67
N GLY A 192 1.92 -8.71 -33.02
CA GLY A 192 2.93 -9.44 -32.27
C GLY A 192 3.13 -8.91 -30.85
N GLU A 193 3.15 -7.58 -30.68
CA GLU A 193 3.21 -6.94 -29.36
C GLU A 193 1.96 -7.24 -28.53
N GLU A 194 0.77 -7.01 -29.11
CA GLU A 194 -0.50 -7.24 -28.45
C GLU A 194 -0.69 -8.71 -28.05
N LEU A 195 -0.27 -9.66 -28.90
CA LEU A 195 -0.31 -11.09 -28.58
C LEU A 195 0.60 -11.42 -27.39
N THR A 196 1.80 -10.85 -27.35
CA THR A 196 2.77 -11.06 -26.27
C THR A 196 2.25 -10.50 -24.94
N GLU A 197 1.69 -9.28 -24.97
CA GLU A 197 1.08 -8.63 -23.80
C GLU A 197 -0.14 -9.42 -23.30
N THR A 198 -1.03 -9.81 -24.21
CA THR A 198 -2.25 -10.58 -23.89
C THR A 198 -1.89 -11.95 -23.28
N ARG A 199 -0.94 -12.68 -23.87
CA ARG A 199 -0.47 -13.96 -23.32
C ARG A 199 0.17 -13.79 -21.94
N SER A 200 0.96 -12.74 -21.74
CA SER A 200 1.59 -12.45 -20.46
C SER A 200 0.56 -12.11 -19.37
N LEU A 201 -0.49 -11.35 -19.71
CA LEU A 201 -1.61 -11.06 -18.83
C LEU A 201 -2.36 -12.33 -18.43
N ILE A 202 -2.74 -13.15 -19.41
CA ILE A 202 -3.43 -14.43 -19.18
C ILE A 202 -2.59 -15.34 -18.29
N GLN A 203 -1.29 -15.48 -18.60
CA GLN A 203 -0.38 -16.33 -17.83
C GLN A 203 -0.25 -15.86 -16.38
N ARG A 204 -0.17 -14.54 -16.15
CA ARG A 204 -0.17 -13.98 -14.79
C ARG A 204 -1.45 -14.36 -14.04
N ARG A 205 -2.63 -14.19 -14.65
CA ARG A 205 -3.91 -14.56 -14.04
C ARG A 205 -4.02 -16.06 -13.78
N VAL A 206 -3.48 -16.90 -14.67
CA VAL A 206 -3.39 -18.35 -14.45
C VAL A 206 -2.55 -18.64 -13.20
N MET A 207 -1.38 -18.00 -13.07
CA MET A 207 -0.48 -18.22 -11.92
C MET A 207 -1.00 -17.66 -10.59
N GLU A 208 -1.83 -16.63 -10.62
CA GLU A 208 -2.53 -16.10 -9.44
C GLU A 208 -3.72 -16.97 -9.02
N SER A 209 -4.24 -17.79 -9.95
CA SER A 209 -5.41 -18.63 -9.70
C SER A 209 -5.09 -19.91 -8.92
N VAL A 210 -6.02 -20.32 -8.07
CA VAL A 210 -5.92 -21.59 -7.32
C VAL A 210 -5.85 -22.80 -8.27
N ASN A 211 -6.62 -22.77 -9.37
CA ASN A 211 -6.67 -23.88 -10.31
C ASN A 211 -5.39 -23.98 -11.15
N GLY A 212 -4.82 -22.85 -11.59
CA GLY A 212 -3.51 -22.82 -12.24
C GLY A 212 -2.42 -23.39 -11.34
N LEU A 213 -2.34 -22.92 -10.09
CA LEU A 213 -1.38 -23.45 -9.12
C LEU A 213 -1.59 -24.93 -8.78
N LYS A 214 -2.83 -25.43 -8.77
CA LYS A 214 -3.12 -26.87 -8.58
C LYS A 214 -2.68 -27.71 -9.78
N SER A 215 -2.74 -27.16 -10.99
CA SER A 215 -2.38 -27.86 -12.22
C SER A 215 -0.86 -28.10 -12.35
N LEU A 216 -0.04 -27.28 -11.68
CA LEU A 216 1.41 -27.43 -11.54
C LEU A 216 1.78 -28.47 -10.46
N SER A 217 1.28 -29.70 -10.60
CA SER A 217 1.60 -30.82 -9.72
C SER A 217 2.84 -31.59 -10.18
N ALA A 218 3.40 -32.42 -9.31
CA ALA A 218 4.51 -33.31 -9.67
C ALA A 218 4.14 -34.21 -10.88
N GLY A 219 5.07 -34.33 -11.83
CA GLY A 219 4.89 -35.00 -13.12
C GLY A 219 4.34 -34.10 -14.22
N ARG A 220 3.81 -32.90 -13.94
CA ARG A 220 3.32 -31.97 -14.96
C ARG A 220 4.47 -31.50 -15.85
N VAL A 221 4.28 -31.55 -17.17
CA VAL A 221 5.21 -30.94 -18.13
C VAL A 221 4.84 -29.48 -18.35
N VAL A 222 5.85 -28.62 -18.35
CA VAL A 222 5.72 -27.16 -18.50
C VAL A 222 6.71 -26.64 -19.53
N VAL A 223 6.38 -25.50 -20.15
CA VAL A 223 7.32 -24.72 -20.96
C VAL A 223 7.98 -23.70 -20.03
N VAL A 224 9.31 -23.74 -19.95
CA VAL A 224 10.13 -22.91 -19.07
C VAL A 224 10.73 -21.77 -19.87
N LYS A 225 10.60 -20.55 -19.34
CA LYS A 225 11.20 -19.32 -19.87
C LYS A 225 11.82 -18.55 -18.71
N SER A 226 13.10 -18.81 -18.44
CA SER A 226 13.93 -18.14 -17.44
C SER A 226 15.11 -17.43 -18.10
N GLN A 227 15.99 -16.81 -17.30
CA GLN A 227 17.24 -16.22 -17.83
C GLN A 227 18.19 -17.27 -18.42
N GLU A 228 18.10 -18.53 -17.97
CA GLU A 228 18.98 -19.63 -18.39
C GLU A 228 18.33 -20.56 -19.43
N HIS A 229 17.00 -20.57 -19.50
CA HIS A 229 16.24 -21.48 -20.37
C HIS A 229 15.21 -20.72 -21.20
N HIS A 230 15.30 -20.85 -22.53
CA HIS A 230 14.36 -20.22 -23.46
C HIS A 230 13.43 -21.27 -24.08
N ASN A 231 12.15 -21.25 -23.71
CA ASN A 231 11.13 -22.19 -24.21
C ASN A 231 11.54 -23.68 -24.09
N ALA A 232 12.25 -24.03 -23.02
CA ALA A 232 12.66 -25.42 -22.77
C ALA A 232 11.52 -26.21 -22.12
N LEU A 233 11.39 -27.49 -22.45
CA LEU A 233 10.45 -28.36 -21.72
C LEU A 233 11.07 -28.78 -20.39
N GLY A 234 10.25 -28.73 -19.35
CA GLY A 234 10.60 -29.28 -18.04
C GLY A 234 9.47 -30.08 -17.42
N VAL A 235 9.82 -31.01 -16.53
CA VAL A 235 8.85 -31.77 -15.72
C VAL A 235 8.98 -31.38 -14.25
N VAL A 236 7.85 -31.00 -13.65
CA VAL A 236 7.79 -30.63 -12.23
C VAL A 236 8.06 -31.86 -11.38
N LEU A 237 9.07 -31.80 -10.52
CA LEU A 237 9.44 -32.88 -9.61
C LEU A 237 8.80 -32.69 -8.23
N GLN A 238 8.78 -31.45 -7.74
CA GLN A 238 8.29 -31.11 -6.40
C GLN A 238 7.76 -29.68 -6.35
N VAL A 239 6.74 -29.45 -5.52
CA VAL A 239 6.15 -28.14 -5.24
C VAL A 239 6.37 -27.79 -3.77
N SER A 240 6.83 -26.57 -3.47
CA SER A 240 7.02 -26.13 -2.09
C SER A 240 5.69 -25.90 -1.36
N SER A 241 5.66 -26.14 -0.04
CA SER A 241 4.50 -25.95 0.82
C SER A 241 4.18 -24.49 1.18
N ASN A 242 5.10 -23.54 0.94
CA ASN A 242 4.90 -22.13 1.28
C ASN A 242 3.88 -21.47 0.32
N SER A 243 2.81 -20.89 0.85
CA SER A 243 1.73 -20.28 0.06
C SER A 243 2.09 -18.90 -0.52
N THR A 244 3.01 -18.17 0.10
CA THR A 244 3.38 -16.80 -0.30
C THR A 244 4.54 -16.73 -1.30
N SER A 245 5.33 -17.80 -1.42
CA SER A 245 6.44 -17.93 -2.39
C SER A 245 6.55 -19.38 -2.86
N ARG A 246 5.60 -19.79 -3.71
CA ARG A 246 5.60 -21.15 -4.27
C ARG A 246 6.74 -21.30 -5.27
N VAL A 247 7.60 -22.29 -5.01
CA VAL A 247 8.71 -22.68 -5.89
C VAL A 247 8.44 -24.07 -6.45
N PHE A 248 8.66 -24.21 -7.76
CA PHE A 248 8.52 -25.46 -8.49
C PHE A 248 9.92 -25.99 -8.82
N THR A 249 10.28 -27.13 -8.26
CA THR A 249 11.55 -27.78 -8.58
C THR A 249 11.33 -28.66 -9.80
N THR A 250 12.00 -28.35 -10.90
CA THR A 250 11.69 -28.87 -12.24
C THR A 250 12.96 -29.39 -12.90
N LEU A 251 12.88 -30.59 -13.49
CA LEU A 251 13.93 -31.09 -14.38
C LEU A 251 13.71 -30.47 -15.77
N VAL A 252 14.67 -29.69 -16.26
CA VAL A 252 14.59 -28.91 -17.51
C VAL A 252 15.62 -29.43 -18.51
N LEU A 253 15.23 -29.52 -19.78
CA LEU A 253 16.15 -29.83 -20.87
C LEU A 253 17.13 -28.67 -21.11
N CYS A 254 18.41 -28.99 -21.31
CA CYS A 254 19.43 -28.01 -21.64
C CYS A 254 20.53 -28.62 -22.53
N ASP A 255 21.37 -27.77 -23.10
CA ASP A 255 22.61 -28.23 -23.71
C ASP A 255 23.62 -28.63 -22.62
N LYS A 256 24.46 -29.61 -22.94
CA LYS A 256 25.64 -29.89 -22.13
C LYS A 256 26.56 -28.66 -22.18
N PRO A 257 27.03 -28.13 -21.04
CA PRO A 257 27.96 -27.01 -21.06
C PRO A 257 29.20 -27.42 -21.87
N ALA A 258 29.47 -26.69 -22.96
CA ALA A 258 30.69 -26.86 -23.72
C ALA A 258 31.90 -26.69 -22.77
N SER A 259 32.92 -27.52 -22.96
CA SER A 259 34.21 -27.37 -22.29
C SER A 259 34.69 -25.92 -22.37
N GLU A 260 35.24 -25.42 -21.26
CA GLU A 260 35.81 -24.09 -20.97
C GLU A 260 36.30 -23.24 -22.17
N ASP A 261 35.38 -22.71 -22.98
CA ASP A 261 35.62 -21.57 -23.88
C ASP A 261 34.35 -20.68 -23.92
N PRO A 262 34.37 -19.47 -23.33
CA PRO A 262 33.16 -18.64 -23.16
C PRO A 262 32.66 -17.90 -24.43
N GLN A 263 33.07 -18.27 -25.65
CA GLN A 263 32.85 -17.41 -26.82
C GLN A 263 32.16 -18.01 -28.05
N GLU A 264 31.73 -19.27 -28.07
CA GLU A 264 30.98 -19.78 -29.23
C GLU A 264 29.59 -20.34 -28.86
N GLY A 265 28.57 -19.70 -29.44
CA GLY A 265 27.34 -20.38 -29.84
C GLY A 265 26.21 -20.48 -28.82
N ARG A 266 25.72 -19.38 -28.26
CA ARG A 266 24.28 -19.35 -27.89
C ARG A 266 23.49 -19.14 -29.18
N PRO A 267 22.48 -19.95 -29.53
CA PRO A 267 21.62 -19.65 -30.67
C PRO A 267 20.93 -18.32 -30.38
N ALA A 268 21.36 -17.28 -31.10
CA ALA A 268 20.72 -15.97 -31.02
C ALA A 268 19.25 -16.15 -31.42
N ALA A 269 18.33 -15.61 -30.62
CA ALA A 269 16.95 -15.46 -31.06
C ALA A 269 16.97 -14.82 -32.46
N PRO A 270 16.11 -15.27 -33.40
CA PRO A 270 16.11 -14.69 -34.73
C PRO A 270 15.97 -13.16 -34.59
N ALA A 271 16.83 -12.41 -35.30
CA ALA A 271 16.88 -10.95 -35.20
C ALA A 271 15.52 -10.29 -35.48
N VAL A 272 14.63 -11.01 -36.17
CA VAL A 272 13.26 -10.61 -36.48
C VAL A 272 12.32 -11.80 -36.24
N PRO A 273 11.20 -11.62 -35.52
CA PRO A 273 10.25 -12.70 -35.28
C PRO A 273 9.41 -12.96 -36.53
N TYR A 274 9.34 -14.23 -36.94
CA TYR A 274 8.42 -14.72 -37.96
C TYR A 274 7.13 -15.28 -37.32
N PRO A 275 6.06 -15.56 -38.09
CA PRO A 275 4.78 -16.01 -37.54
C PRO A 275 4.90 -17.22 -36.59
N ASP A 276 5.75 -18.18 -36.91
CA ASP A 276 5.97 -19.36 -36.08
C ASP A 276 6.68 -19.04 -34.75
N ASP A 277 7.52 -18.00 -34.72
CA ASP A 277 8.19 -17.53 -33.50
C ASP A 277 7.20 -16.80 -32.56
N LEU A 278 6.13 -16.20 -33.11
CA LEU A 278 5.11 -15.45 -32.36
C LEU A 278 3.93 -16.32 -31.92
N VAL A 279 3.44 -17.22 -32.78
CA VAL A 279 2.19 -17.98 -32.54
C VAL A 279 2.44 -19.26 -31.75
N GLY A 280 3.64 -19.86 -31.82
CA GLY A 280 3.99 -21.07 -31.08
C GLY A 280 4.98 -20.82 -29.94
N PHE A 281 5.32 -21.90 -29.24
CA PHE A 281 6.59 -21.96 -28.53
C PHE A 281 7.56 -22.64 -29.48
N LYS A 282 8.45 -21.88 -30.12
CA LYS A 282 9.63 -22.50 -30.74
C LYS A 282 10.44 -23.13 -29.62
N LEU A 283 10.24 -24.43 -29.42
CA LEU A 283 10.81 -25.14 -28.29
C LEU A 283 12.32 -25.22 -28.46
N PHE A 284 13.02 -25.13 -27.33
CA PHE A 284 14.44 -25.46 -27.30
C PHE A 284 14.64 -26.92 -27.72
N LEU A 285 15.47 -27.11 -28.74
CA LEU A 285 15.97 -28.41 -29.17
C LEU A 285 17.50 -28.38 -29.05
N PRO A 286 18.11 -29.33 -28.34
CA PRO A 286 19.56 -29.33 -28.19
C PRO A 286 20.24 -29.55 -29.55
N GLU A 287 21.20 -28.69 -29.89
CA GLU A 287 22.01 -28.81 -31.11
C GLU A 287 23.12 -29.87 -30.94
N GLY A 288 23.44 -30.22 -29.67
CA GLY A 288 24.44 -31.22 -29.28
C GLY A 288 23.87 -32.38 -28.43
N PRO A 289 24.71 -33.14 -27.68
CA PRO A 289 24.22 -34.20 -26.80
C PRO A 289 23.29 -33.62 -25.72
N CYS A 290 22.05 -34.11 -25.71
CA CYS A 290 21.01 -33.69 -24.76
C CYS A 290 21.47 -33.84 -23.31
N ASP A 291 21.36 -32.75 -22.54
CA ASP A 291 21.62 -32.73 -21.10
C ASP A 291 20.38 -32.23 -20.34
N HIS A 292 20.45 -32.29 -19.01
CA HIS A 292 19.37 -31.88 -18.13
C HIS A 292 19.91 -31.18 -16.88
N THR A 293 19.13 -30.25 -16.36
CA THR A 293 19.39 -29.60 -15.08
C THR A 293 18.14 -29.58 -14.22
N VAL A 294 18.32 -29.48 -12.90
CA VAL A 294 17.21 -29.26 -11.97
C VAL A 294 17.21 -27.80 -11.57
N ALA A 295 16.17 -27.07 -12.00
CA ALA A 295 15.98 -25.66 -11.73
C ALA A 295 14.86 -25.42 -10.71
N ARG A 296 15.03 -24.39 -9.88
CA ARG A 296 13.98 -23.91 -8.96
C ARG A 296 13.27 -22.73 -9.60
N LEU A 297 12.08 -22.98 -10.12
CA LEU A 297 11.30 -22.03 -10.90
C LEU A 297 10.29 -21.30 -10.02
N GLN A 298 10.15 -20.01 -10.24
CA GLN A 298 9.03 -19.19 -9.76
C GLN A 298 7.85 -19.30 -10.74
N PRO A 299 6.62 -18.91 -10.34
CA PRO A 299 5.47 -18.91 -11.25
C PRO A 299 5.71 -18.11 -12.55
N GLY A 300 6.51 -17.03 -12.48
CA GLY A 300 6.87 -16.21 -13.63
C GLY A 300 7.83 -16.88 -14.63
N ASP A 301 8.55 -17.92 -14.23
CA ASP A 301 9.47 -18.66 -15.11
C ASP A 301 8.75 -19.72 -15.95
N VAL A 302 7.46 -19.95 -15.69
CA VAL A 302 6.62 -20.90 -16.44
C VAL A 302 5.88 -20.12 -17.53
N ALA A 303 6.21 -20.39 -18.78
CA ALA A 303 5.58 -19.76 -19.94
C ALA A 303 4.22 -20.40 -20.30
N ALA A 304 4.09 -21.72 -20.12
CA ALA A 304 2.83 -22.43 -20.32
C ALA A 304 2.76 -23.76 -19.55
N ILE A 305 1.54 -24.17 -19.20
CA ILE A 305 1.24 -25.45 -18.55
C ILE A 305 0.70 -26.41 -19.61
N THR A 306 1.34 -27.55 -19.79
CA THR A 306 0.94 -28.51 -20.83
C THR A 306 -0.11 -29.49 -20.32
N THR A 307 -0.89 -30.08 -21.23
CA THR A 307 -1.83 -31.16 -20.91
C THR A 307 -1.10 -32.47 -20.52
N ARG A 308 0.21 -32.58 -20.81
CA ARG A 308 1.01 -33.79 -20.58
C ARG A 308 1.46 -33.92 -19.13
N VAL A 309 1.37 -35.15 -18.61
CA VAL A 309 1.87 -35.55 -17.29
C VAL A 309 2.75 -36.79 -17.49
N LEU A 310 4.01 -36.70 -17.07
CA LEU A 310 4.96 -37.81 -17.06
C LEU A 310 4.93 -38.49 -15.69
N ARG A 311 5.01 -39.82 -15.70
CA ARG A 311 5.18 -40.61 -14.46
C ARG A 311 6.66 -40.60 -14.09
N VAL A 312 7.03 -39.73 -13.16
CA VAL A 312 8.41 -39.58 -12.67
C VAL A 312 8.47 -39.77 -11.16
N ASN A 313 9.55 -40.38 -10.67
CA ASN A 313 9.85 -40.44 -9.24
C ASN A 313 10.71 -39.22 -8.88
N GLY A 314 10.07 -38.13 -8.48
CA GLY A 314 10.73 -36.85 -8.20
C GLY A 314 11.80 -36.95 -7.10
N GLU A 315 11.53 -37.70 -6.02
CA GLU A 315 12.46 -37.87 -4.89
C GLU A 315 13.78 -38.50 -5.34
N LYS A 316 13.72 -39.60 -6.09
CA LYS A 316 14.92 -40.27 -6.61
C LYS A 316 15.73 -39.39 -7.57
N ILE A 317 15.06 -38.60 -8.41
CA ILE A 317 15.71 -37.66 -9.34
C ILE A 317 16.43 -36.56 -8.56
N LEU A 318 15.81 -36.05 -7.48
CA LEU A 318 16.40 -35.01 -6.64
C LEU A 318 17.58 -35.52 -5.81
N GLU A 319 17.48 -36.73 -5.26
CA GLU A 319 18.59 -37.39 -4.56
C GLU A 319 19.81 -37.60 -5.47
N ASP A 320 19.58 -38.10 -6.69
CA ASP A 320 20.63 -38.28 -7.70
C ASP A 320 21.30 -36.96 -8.07
N PHE A 321 20.49 -35.92 -8.32
CA PHE A 321 21.01 -34.59 -8.65
C PHE A 321 21.83 -34.01 -7.50
N SER A 322 21.34 -34.08 -6.26
CA SER A 322 22.05 -33.59 -5.07
C SER A 322 23.39 -34.33 -4.84
N LYS A 323 23.40 -35.66 -5.02
CA LYS A 323 24.62 -36.46 -4.91
C LYS A 323 25.66 -36.03 -5.96
N ARG A 324 25.23 -35.79 -7.20
CA ARG A 324 26.10 -35.39 -8.32
C ARG A 324 26.62 -33.95 -8.24
N GLN A 325 26.07 -33.10 -7.36
CA GLN A 325 26.68 -31.80 -7.04
C GLN A 325 27.96 -31.94 -6.20
N GLN A 326 28.22 -33.09 -5.57
CA GLN A 326 29.44 -33.31 -4.80
C GLN A 326 30.62 -33.59 -5.74
N PRO A 327 31.82 -33.03 -5.49
CA PRO A 327 32.98 -33.19 -6.37
C PRO A 327 33.35 -34.65 -6.67
N LYS A 328 33.11 -35.55 -5.70
CA LYS A 328 33.41 -36.98 -5.78
C LYS A 328 32.51 -37.74 -6.77
N PHE A 329 31.26 -37.31 -6.94
CA PHE A 329 30.24 -38.01 -7.74
C PHE A 329 29.82 -37.23 -9.00
N LYS A 330 30.48 -36.10 -9.27
CA LYS A 330 30.16 -35.21 -10.41
C LYS A 330 30.28 -35.90 -11.78
N LYS A 331 31.12 -36.94 -11.88
CA LYS A 331 31.32 -37.76 -13.10
C LYS A 331 30.48 -39.03 -13.13
N ASP A 332 29.70 -39.33 -12.09
CA ASP A 332 28.81 -40.50 -12.08
C ASP A 332 27.72 -40.33 -13.14
N PRO A 333 27.36 -41.39 -13.87
CA PRO A 333 26.27 -41.34 -14.84
C PRO A 333 24.93 -41.07 -14.12
N PRO A 334 24.00 -40.33 -14.76
CA PRO A 334 22.68 -40.09 -14.18
C PRO A 334 21.93 -41.41 -13.93
N LEU A 335 21.10 -41.45 -12.89
CA LEU A 335 20.23 -42.61 -12.66
C LEU A 335 19.33 -42.86 -13.89
N ALA A 336 18.95 -44.13 -14.10
CA ALA A 336 18.02 -44.50 -15.19
C ALA A 336 16.73 -43.67 -15.17
N ALA A 337 16.19 -43.35 -13.98
CA ALA A 337 14.98 -42.53 -13.85
C ALA A 337 15.15 -41.10 -14.40
N VAL A 338 16.34 -40.49 -14.24
CA VAL A 338 16.66 -39.16 -14.77
C VAL A 338 16.81 -39.22 -16.28
N THR A 339 17.51 -40.24 -16.77
CA THR A 339 17.73 -40.46 -18.21
C THR A 339 16.42 -40.69 -18.95
N THR A 340 15.51 -41.52 -18.40
CA THR A 340 14.19 -41.76 -18.97
C THR A 340 13.33 -40.49 -19.00
N ALA A 341 13.34 -39.69 -17.92
CA ALA A 341 12.58 -38.44 -17.87
C ALA A 341 13.09 -37.43 -18.92
N ALA A 342 14.41 -37.27 -19.05
CA ALA A 342 15.01 -36.39 -20.05
C ALA A 342 14.75 -36.88 -21.49
N GLN A 343 14.83 -38.19 -21.75
CA GLN A 343 14.52 -38.75 -23.07
C GLN A 343 13.05 -38.57 -23.47
N GLU A 344 12.12 -38.74 -22.53
CA GLU A 344 10.69 -38.49 -22.79
C GLU A 344 10.41 -37.01 -23.07
N LEU A 345 11.04 -36.09 -22.33
CA LEU A 345 10.95 -34.65 -22.61
C LEU A 345 11.52 -34.32 -24.00
N LEU A 346 12.68 -34.89 -24.37
CA LEU A 346 13.29 -34.68 -25.68
C LEU A 346 12.40 -35.20 -26.81
N ARG A 347 11.84 -36.41 -26.64
CA ARG A 347 10.90 -37.01 -27.60
C ARG A 347 9.66 -36.14 -27.77
N LEU A 348 9.13 -35.58 -26.67
CA LEU A 348 8.00 -34.66 -26.71
C LEU A 348 8.33 -33.36 -27.46
N ALA A 349 9.51 -32.79 -27.22
CA ALA A 349 9.98 -31.58 -27.90
C ALA A 349 10.17 -31.81 -29.41
N GLN A 350 10.78 -32.94 -29.80
CA GLN A 350 10.98 -33.31 -31.21
C GLN A 350 9.66 -33.60 -31.93
N ALA A 351 8.69 -34.23 -31.24
CA ALA A 351 7.38 -34.52 -31.82
C ALA A 351 6.51 -33.27 -31.98
N HIS A 352 6.73 -32.23 -31.17
CA HIS A 352 5.97 -30.98 -31.22
C HIS A 352 6.89 -29.75 -31.19
N PRO A 353 7.64 -29.46 -32.29
CA PRO A 353 8.60 -28.34 -32.31
C PRO A 353 7.98 -26.96 -32.05
N ALA A 354 6.69 -26.79 -32.35
CA ALA A 354 5.91 -25.56 -32.10
C ALA A 354 5.28 -25.50 -30.69
N GLY A 355 5.53 -26.50 -29.84
CA GLY A 355 4.97 -26.62 -28.50
C GLY A 355 3.91 -27.71 -28.37
N PRO A 356 3.88 -28.50 -27.28
CA PRO A 356 2.79 -29.45 -27.02
C PRO A 356 1.48 -28.72 -26.64
N PRO A 357 0.32 -29.40 -26.72
CA PRO A 357 -0.96 -28.83 -26.33
C PRO A 357 -0.97 -28.33 -24.87
N THR A 358 -1.31 -27.06 -24.69
CA THR A 358 -1.40 -26.38 -23.39
C THR A 358 -2.80 -26.46 -22.80
N LEU A 359 -2.91 -26.33 -21.48
CA LEU A 359 -4.20 -26.22 -20.82
C LEU A 359 -4.88 -24.90 -21.21
N ASP A 360 -6.16 -24.97 -21.56
CA ASP A 360 -7.00 -23.82 -21.85
C ASP A 360 -7.42 -23.13 -20.52
N PRO A 361 -7.12 -21.83 -20.34
CA PRO A 361 -7.46 -21.11 -19.11
C PRO A 361 -8.96 -21.15 -18.75
N VAL A 362 -9.84 -21.17 -19.74
CA VAL A 362 -11.30 -21.11 -19.55
C VAL A 362 -11.87 -22.51 -19.41
N ASN A 363 -11.55 -23.42 -20.34
CA ASN A 363 -12.15 -24.74 -20.39
C ASN A 363 -11.50 -25.72 -19.39
N ASP A 364 -10.18 -25.74 -19.30
CA ASP A 364 -9.45 -26.70 -18.46
C ASP A 364 -9.22 -26.19 -17.04
N LEU A 365 -8.89 -24.89 -16.90
CA LEU A 365 -8.61 -24.26 -15.60
C LEU A 365 -9.84 -23.57 -14.97
N GLN A 366 -10.96 -23.49 -15.70
CA GLN A 366 -12.23 -22.90 -15.25
C GLN A 366 -12.12 -21.44 -14.81
N LEU A 367 -11.23 -20.66 -15.42
CA LEU A 367 -11.09 -19.22 -15.17
C LEU A 367 -12.14 -18.46 -15.96
N LYS A 368 -13.14 -17.94 -15.25
CA LYS A 368 -14.27 -17.18 -15.82
C LYS A 368 -14.11 -15.66 -15.72
N ASP A 369 -12.91 -15.18 -15.40
CA ASP A 369 -12.60 -13.75 -15.39
C ASP A 369 -12.77 -13.19 -16.81
N VAL A 370 -13.50 -12.08 -16.94
CA VAL A 370 -13.79 -11.43 -18.22
C VAL A 370 -12.50 -11.16 -19.00
N SER A 371 -11.45 -10.69 -18.31
CA SER A 371 -10.15 -10.39 -18.92
C SER A 371 -9.46 -11.62 -19.53
N VAL A 372 -9.64 -12.80 -18.92
CA VAL A 372 -9.05 -14.06 -19.41
C VAL A 372 -9.84 -14.60 -20.61
N VAL A 373 -11.17 -14.52 -20.57
CA VAL A 373 -12.03 -14.99 -21.66
C VAL A 373 -11.86 -14.10 -22.90
N GLU A 374 -11.98 -12.78 -22.74
CA GLU A 374 -11.79 -11.82 -23.83
C GLU A 374 -10.36 -11.87 -24.37
N GLY A 375 -9.36 -11.93 -23.48
CA GLY A 375 -7.95 -12.08 -23.85
C GLY A 375 -7.69 -13.36 -24.66
N GLY A 376 -8.28 -14.49 -24.26
CA GLY A 376 -8.13 -15.76 -24.97
C GLY A 376 -8.73 -15.73 -26.39
N LEU A 377 -9.91 -15.13 -26.55
CA LEU A 377 -10.52 -14.91 -27.87
C LEU A 377 -9.68 -13.97 -28.73
N ARG A 378 -9.16 -12.88 -28.12
CA ARG A 378 -8.32 -11.91 -28.80
C ARG A 378 -7.00 -12.54 -29.25
N ALA A 379 -6.34 -13.33 -28.41
CA ALA A 379 -5.10 -14.04 -28.73
C ALA A 379 -5.29 -14.96 -29.95
N ARG A 380 -6.35 -15.77 -30.00
CA ARG A 380 -6.65 -16.64 -31.16
C ARG A 380 -6.82 -15.85 -32.45
N LYS A 381 -7.56 -14.74 -32.40
CA LYS A 381 -7.74 -13.85 -33.56
C LYS A 381 -6.42 -13.23 -34.02
N LEU A 382 -5.56 -12.81 -33.09
CA LEU A 382 -4.23 -12.28 -33.40
C LEU A 382 -3.33 -13.35 -34.03
N GLU A 383 -3.38 -14.59 -33.56
CA GLU A 383 -2.63 -15.70 -34.14
C GLU A 383 -3.03 -15.98 -35.59
N GLU A 384 -4.32 -15.92 -35.91
CA GLU A 384 -4.82 -16.04 -37.29
C GLU A 384 -4.33 -14.90 -38.18
N LEU A 385 -4.37 -13.65 -37.69
CA LEU A 385 -3.88 -12.48 -38.43
C LEU A 385 -2.37 -12.55 -38.69
N ILE A 386 -1.58 -12.95 -37.68
CA ILE A 386 -0.12 -13.09 -37.78
C ILE A 386 0.27 -14.17 -38.79
N ARG A 387 -0.45 -15.30 -38.85
CA ARG A 387 -0.22 -16.36 -39.84
C ARG A 387 -0.59 -15.93 -41.27
N GLY A 388 -1.57 -15.02 -41.41
CA GLY A 388 -2.03 -14.51 -42.70
C GLY A 388 -1.23 -13.34 -43.27
N ALA A 389 -0.26 -12.80 -42.53
CA ALA A 389 0.49 -11.62 -42.90
C ALA A 389 1.33 -11.83 -44.17
N GLN A 390 1.33 -10.84 -45.06
CA GLN A 390 2.02 -10.85 -46.34
C GLN A 390 3.44 -10.25 -46.25
N CYS A 391 3.68 -9.33 -45.31
CA CYS A 391 4.98 -8.68 -45.13
C CYS A 391 6.14 -9.67 -44.97
N VAL A 392 5.92 -10.79 -44.29
CA VAL A 392 6.94 -11.81 -43.98
C VAL A 392 7.54 -12.48 -45.21
N HIS A 393 6.84 -12.42 -46.36
CA HIS A 393 7.31 -12.99 -47.63
C HIS A 393 8.19 -12.03 -48.44
N SER A 394 8.28 -10.76 -48.03
CA SER A 394 9.15 -9.80 -48.69
C SER A 394 10.63 -10.03 -48.34
N PRO A 395 11.56 -10.00 -49.31
CA PRO A 395 13.00 -10.10 -49.00
C PRO A 395 13.52 -8.91 -48.17
N ARG A 396 12.79 -7.79 -48.17
CA ARG A 396 13.12 -6.58 -47.38
C ARG A 396 12.55 -6.62 -45.96
N PHE A 397 11.74 -7.62 -45.62
CA PHE A 397 11.05 -7.71 -44.33
C PHE A 397 11.98 -7.57 -43.12
N PRO A 398 13.11 -8.31 -43.01
CA PRO A 398 13.93 -8.23 -41.80
C PRO A 398 14.49 -6.82 -41.55
N ALA A 399 14.98 -6.17 -42.60
CA ALA A 399 15.54 -4.82 -42.49
C ALA A 399 14.46 -3.78 -42.13
N GLN A 400 13.28 -3.87 -42.74
CA GLN A 400 12.18 -2.92 -42.49
C GLN A 400 11.50 -3.15 -41.14
N TYR A 401 11.41 -4.41 -40.68
CA TYR A 401 10.92 -4.74 -39.35
C TYR A 401 11.83 -4.14 -38.26
N LEU A 402 13.15 -4.30 -38.37
CA LEU A 402 14.10 -3.73 -37.40
C LEU A 402 14.02 -2.19 -37.34
N ARG A 403 13.86 -1.54 -38.50
CA ARG A 403 13.66 -0.08 -38.59
C ARG A 403 12.37 0.36 -37.90
N LEU A 404 11.27 -0.34 -38.17
CA LEU A 404 9.98 -0.07 -37.53
C LEU A 404 10.08 -0.31 -36.01
N GLN A 405 10.73 -1.39 -35.58
CA GLN A 405 10.92 -1.73 -34.17
C GLN A 405 11.71 -0.64 -33.43
N GLU A 406 12.85 -0.18 -33.96
CA GLU A 406 13.63 0.89 -33.34
C GLU A 406 12.80 2.17 -33.22
N ARG A 407 12.09 2.55 -34.29
CA ARG A 407 11.22 3.72 -34.29
C ARG A 407 10.10 3.62 -33.25
N ARG A 408 9.42 2.46 -33.16
CA ARG A 408 8.36 2.19 -32.19
C ARG A 408 8.88 2.19 -30.75
N GLN A 409 10.06 1.64 -30.48
CA GLN A 409 10.68 1.67 -29.16
C GLN A 409 10.95 3.11 -28.68
N VAL A 410 11.51 3.96 -29.56
CA VAL A 410 11.74 5.38 -29.26
C VAL A 410 10.41 6.11 -29.03
N GLN A 411 9.38 5.85 -29.85
CA GLN A 411 8.05 6.44 -29.67
C GLN A 411 7.42 6.05 -28.32
N LYS A 412 7.48 4.77 -27.93
CA LYS A 412 6.96 4.29 -26.64
C LYS A 412 7.67 4.97 -25.46
N GLU A 413 8.99 5.14 -25.52
CA GLU A 413 9.71 5.82 -24.45
C GLU A 413 9.39 7.32 -24.41
N ILE A 414 9.18 7.98 -25.55
CA ILE A 414 8.68 9.36 -25.61
C ILE A 414 7.30 9.48 -24.97
N GLU A 415 6.36 8.59 -25.31
CA GLU A 415 5.02 8.57 -24.73
C GLU A 415 5.05 8.33 -23.22
N ARG A 416 5.90 7.41 -22.77
CA ARG A 416 6.14 7.15 -21.35
C ARG A 416 6.68 8.38 -20.62
N LEU A 417 7.72 9.04 -21.17
CA LEU A 417 8.28 10.26 -20.56
C LEU A 417 7.27 11.41 -20.54
N ARG A 418 6.47 11.57 -21.60
CA ARG A 418 5.36 12.54 -21.63
C ARG A 418 4.33 12.24 -20.55
N PHE A 419 3.97 10.97 -20.36
CA PHE A 419 3.07 10.57 -19.28
C PHE A 419 3.64 10.90 -17.91
N LEU A 420 4.91 10.56 -17.64
CA LEU A 420 5.60 10.85 -16.37
C LEU A 420 5.74 12.35 -16.07
N LEU A 421 5.76 13.20 -17.10
CA LEU A 421 5.77 14.66 -16.96
C LEU A 421 4.36 15.26 -16.85
N SER A 422 3.32 14.47 -17.13
CA SER A 422 1.93 14.92 -17.11
C SER A 422 1.29 14.76 -15.72
N ASP A 423 0.19 15.48 -15.51
CA ASP A 423 -0.63 15.42 -14.29
C ASP A 423 -1.19 14.00 -14.04
N GLN A 424 -1.36 13.20 -15.10
CA GLN A 424 -1.88 11.83 -15.00
C GLN A 424 -0.94 10.87 -14.27
N SER A 425 0.34 11.24 -14.11
CA SER A 425 1.31 10.46 -13.34
C SER A 425 1.28 10.72 -11.83
N LEU A 426 0.53 11.73 -11.38
CA LEU A 426 0.43 12.08 -9.96
C LEU A 426 -0.11 10.90 -9.15
N LEU A 427 0.61 10.53 -8.09
CA LEU A 427 0.35 9.33 -7.30
C LEU A 427 -1.06 9.32 -6.70
N LEU A 428 -1.53 10.50 -6.27
CA LEU A 428 -2.81 10.67 -5.58
C LEU A 428 -3.97 11.08 -6.51
N LEU A 429 -3.72 11.23 -7.81
CA LEU A 429 -4.77 11.63 -8.75
C LEU A 429 -5.91 10.60 -8.86
N PRO A 430 -5.66 9.27 -8.90
CA PRO A 430 -6.75 8.29 -8.88
C PRO A 430 -7.64 8.42 -7.64
N GLU A 431 -7.04 8.53 -6.44
CA GLU A 431 -7.78 8.70 -5.19
C GLU A 431 -8.57 10.03 -5.19
N TYR A 432 -8.00 11.11 -5.74
CA TYR A 432 -8.70 12.37 -5.92
C TYR A 432 -9.99 12.20 -6.74
N HIS A 433 -9.92 11.52 -7.90
CA HIS A 433 -11.10 11.28 -8.72
C HIS A 433 -12.15 10.45 -8.00
N GLN A 434 -11.75 9.40 -7.27
CA GLN A 434 -12.66 8.58 -6.47
C GLN A 434 -13.37 9.42 -5.40
N ARG A 435 -12.63 10.29 -4.68
CA ARG A 435 -13.22 11.18 -3.68
C ARG A 435 -14.15 12.23 -4.27
N VAL A 436 -13.83 12.79 -5.44
CA VAL A 436 -14.73 13.69 -6.16
C VAL A 436 -16.03 12.96 -6.54
N GLU A 437 -15.93 11.70 -6.95
CA GLU A 437 -17.11 10.89 -7.29
C GLU A 437 -17.99 10.60 -6.08
N VAL A 438 -17.40 10.36 -4.90
CA VAL A 438 -18.15 10.29 -3.63
C VAL A 438 -18.89 11.61 -3.37
N LEU A 439 -18.21 12.75 -3.52
CA LEU A 439 -18.82 14.07 -3.33
C LEU A 439 -19.96 14.36 -4.32
N ARG A 440 -19.86 13.89 -5.56
CA ARG A 440 -20.95 13.99 -6.55
C ARG A 440 -22.13 13.09 -6.17
N THR A 441 -21.84 11.83 -5.85
CA THR A 441 -22.86 10.83 -5.48
C THR A 441 -23.66 11.27 -4.25
N LEU A 442 -23.00 11.86 -3.25
CA LEU A 442 -23.65 12.41 -2.06
C LEU A 442 -24.24 13.81 -2.27
N GLY A 443 -24.08 14.43 -3.45
CA GLY A 443 -24.65 15.74 -3.76
C GLY A 443 -23.96 16.94 -3.12
N TYR A 444 -22.69 16.83 -2.77
CA TYR A 444 -21.86 17.93 -2.25
C TYR A 444 -21.31 18.81 -3.39
N VAL A 445 -21.15 18.22 -4.56
CA VAL A 445 -20.67 18.86 -5.79
C VAL A 445 -21.65 18.50 -6.93
N ASP A 446 -21.79 19.37 -7.93
CA ASP A 446 -22.54 19.05 -9.16
C ASP A 446 -21.66 18.38 -10.24
N GLU A 447 -22.27 18.01 -11.37
CA GLU A 447 -21.56 17.42 -12.52
C GLU A 447 -20.49 18.36 -13.10
N ALA A 448 -20.70 19.68 -12.97
CA ALA A 448 -19.76 20.70 -13.42
C ALA A 448 -18.58 20.92 -12.44
N GLY A 449 -18.58 20.30 -11.25
CA GLY A 449 -17.55 20.50 -10.25
C GLY A 449 -17.81 21.66 -9.28
N THR A 450 -18.98 22.29 -9.33
CA THR A 450 -19.37 23.40 -8.46
C THR A 450 -19.83 22.91 -7.10
N VAL A 451 -19.32 23.53 -6.04
CA VAL A 451 -19.66 23.17 -4.64
C VAL A 451 -21.08 23.62 -4.27
N LYS A 452 -21.94 22.65 -3.94
CA LYS A 452 -23.33 22.85 -3.48
C LYS A 452 -23.40 23.26 -2.01
N LEU A 453 -24.61 23.52 -1.49
CA LEU A 453 -24.82 23.93 -0.09
C LEU A 453 -24.21 22.92 0.91
N ALA A 454 -24.46 21.62 0.74
CA ALA A 454 -23.87 20.57 1.58
C ALA A 454 -22.33 20.61 1.54
N GLY A 455 -21.72 20.83 0.38
CA GLY A 455 -20.29 21.05 0.23
C GLY A 455 -19.78 22.28 1.01
N ARG A 456 -20.49 23.40 0.95
CA ARG A 456 -20.13 24.63 1.69
C ARG A 456 -20.20 24.42 3.21
N VAL A 457 -21.16 23.64 3.67
CA VAL A 457 -21.30 23.25 5.09
C VAL A 457 -20.12 22.38 5.51
N ALA A 458 -19.79 21.35 4.74
CA ALA A 458 -18.66 20.48 5.02
C ALA A 458 -17.34 21.24 5.07
N CYS A 459 -17.14 22.29 4.25
CA CYS A 459 -15.97 23.16 4.33
C CYS A 459 -15.78 23.85 5.69
N ALA A 460 -16.86 24.03 6.47
CA ALA A 460 -16.78 24.62 7.80
C ALA A 460 -16.36 23.61 8.88
N MET A 461 -16.35 22.31 8.56
CA MET A 461 -15.95 21.24 9.49
C MET A 461 -14.45 20.97 9.39
N SER A 462 -13.82 20.74 10.54
CA SER A 462 -12.40 20.39 10.64
C SER A 462 -12.13 18.88 10.59
N SER A 463 -13.14 18.06 10.88
CA SER A 463 -13.03 16.59 10.95
C SER A 463 -14.39 15.94 10.75
N HIS A 464 -14.42 14.73 10.18
CA HIS A 464 -15.65 13.96 9.92
C HIS A 464 -16.71 14.80 9.17
N GLU A 465 -16.25 15.57 8.18
CA GLU A 465 -17.00 16.61 7.48
C GLU A 465 -18.26 16.07 6.78
N LEU A 466 -18.19 14.90 6.16
CA LEU A 466 -19.34 14.26 5.52
C LEU A 466 -20.34 13.78 6.58
N LEU A 467 -19.88 13.03 7.58
CA LEU A 467 -20.76 12.47 8.62
C LEU A 467 -21.51 13.57 9.40
N LEU A 468 -20.82 14.64 9.80
CA LEU A 468 -21.44 15.77 10.50
C LEU A 468 -22.45 16.50 9.61
N THR A 469 -22.14 16.65 8.33
CA THR A 469 -23.04 17.31 7.37
C THR A 469 -24.29 16.46 7.14
N GLU A 470 -24.15 15.16 6.88
CA GLU A 470 -25.27 14.23 6.74
C GLU A 470 -26.14 14.19 8.00
N LEU A 471 -25.56 14.13 9.20
CA LEU A 471 -26.32 14.14 10.46
C LEU A 471 -27.15 15.41 10.64
N MET A 472 -26.65 16.53 10.13
CA MET A 472 -27.37 17.81 10.16
C MET A 472 -28.54 17.80 9.15
N PHE A 473 -28.32 17.37 7.91
CA PHE A 473 -29.36 17.33 6.87
C PHE A 473 -30.43 16.24 7.12
N ASP A 474 -30.07 15.11 7.74
CA ASP A 474 -31.00 14.08 8.20
C ASP A 474 -31.85 14.52 9.41
N ASN A 475 -31.64 15.75 9.90
CA ASN A 475 -32.29 16.29 11.09
C ASN A 475 -32.09 15.39 12.33
N ALA A 476 -31.01 14.61 12.36
CA ALA A 476 -30.78 13.57 13.37
C ALA A 476 -30.53 14.16 14.76
N LEU A 477 -30.01 15.39 14.81
CA LEU A 477 -29.63 16.08 16.05
C LEU A 477 -30.74 16.99 16.60
N SER A 478 -31.69 17.43 15.78
CA SER A 478 -32.63 18.50 16.17
C SER A 478 -33.66 18.08 17.21
N ALA A 479 -34.01 16.80 17.31
CA ALA A 479 -34.91 16.29 18.34
C ALA A 479 -34.23 16.17 19.73
N LEU A 480 -32.91 16.15 19.76
CA LEU A 480 -32.13 15.86 20.96
C LEU A 480 -31.89 17.12 21.81
N ARG A 481 -31.67 16.93 23.10
CA ARG A 481 -31.26 18.00 24.02
C ARG A 481 -29.77 18.31 23.87
N PRO A 482 -29.30 19.52 24.21
CA PRO A 482 -27.88 19.90 24.07
C PRO A 482 -26.90 18.91 24.71
N GLU A 483 -27.25 18.35 25.87
CA GLU A 483 -26.46 17.35 26.61
C GLU A 483 -26.35 16.04 25.83
N GLU A 484 -27.46 15.63 25.20
CA GLU A 484 -27.53 14.40 24.41
C GLU A 484 -26.73 14.56 23.10
N ILE A 485 -26.80 15.72 22.46
CA ILE A 485 -26.03 15.99 21.25
C ILE A 485 -24.53 15.99 21.56
N ALA A 486 -24.10 16.66 22.64
CA ALA A 486 -22.72 16.64 23.08
C ALA A 486 -22.22 15.20 23.34
N ALA A 487 -23.03 14.41 24.05
CA ALA A 487 -22.73 13.01 24.32
C ALA A 487 -22.55 12.19 23.03
N LEU A 488 -23.47 12.29 22.07
CA LEU A 488 -23.37 11.55 20.81
C LEU A 488 -22.15 11.97 19.98
N LEU A 489 -21.90 13.28 19.87
CA LEU A 489 -20.78 13.81 19.08
C LEU A 489 -19.41 13.45 19.67
N SER A 490 -19.33 13.08 20.96
CA SER A 490 -18.10 12.53 21.55
C SER A 490 -17.61 11.27 20.83
N GLY A 491 -18.53 10.54 20.19
CA GLY A 491 -18.25 9.35 19.37
C GLY A 491 -17.29 9.61 18.19
N LEU A 492 -17.25 10.85 17.70
CA LEU A 492 -16.45 11.26 16.54
C LEU A 492 -15.09 11.84 16.95
N VAL A 493 -14.82 11.98 18.26
CA VAL A 493 -13.63 12.67 18.78
C VAL A 493 -12.82 11.77 19.71
N CYS A 494 -13.48 10.81 20.36
CA CYS A 494 -12.85 9.88 21.28
C CYS A 494 -11.84 8.97 20.54
N GLN A 495 -10.62 8.91 21.06
CA GLN A 495 -9.53 8.12 20.47
C GLN A 495 -9.23 6.83 21.24
N SER A 496 -9.84 6.64 22.41
CA SER A 496 -9.50 5.54 23.31
C SER A 496 -10.66 4.58 23.44
N PRO A 497 -10.50 3.30 23.06
CA PRO A 497 -11.57 2.32 23.18
C PRO A 497 -11.99 2.25 24.65
N GLY A 498 -13.24 2.57 24.90
CA GLY A 498 -13.88 2.47 26.21
C GLY A 498 -15.07 1.54 26.07
N ASP A 499 -15.37 0.80 27.13
CA ASP A 499 -16.61 0.05 27.19
C ASP A 499 -17.77 1.05 27.21
N THR A 500 -18.70 0.91 26.27
CA THR A 500 -19.96 1.67 26.28
C THR A 500 -20.73 1.20 27.51
N GLY A 501 -20.55 1.89 28.64
CA GLY A 501 -21.18 1.53 29.91
C GLY A 501 -22.65 1.15 29.71
N GLU A 502 -23.06 0.03 30.32
CA GLU A 502 -24.31 -0.68 30.01
C GLU A 502 -25.60 0.16 30.21
N GLN A 503 -25.49 1.32 30.86
CA GLN A 503 -26.61 2.18 31.29
C GLN A 503 -26.73 3.50 30.51
N LEU A 504 -26.58 3.49 29.17
CA LEU A 504 -26.97 4.65 28.37
C LEU A 504 -28.51 4.80 28.30
N PRO A 505 -29.05 6.03 28.41
CA PRO A 505 -30.44 6.34 28.08
C PRO A 505 -30.84 5.79 26.71
N SER A 506 -32.10 5.35 26.56
CA SER A 506 -32.61 4.79 25.30
C SER A 506 -32.47 5.77 24.12
N THR A 507 -32.64 7.06 24.36
CA THR A 507 -32.45 8.14 23.37
C THR A 507 -31.01 8.17 22.83
N LEU A 508 -30.01 8.02 23.70
CA LEU A 508 -28.60 7.97 23.31
C LEU A 508 -28.26 6.67 22.58
N LYS A 509 -28.78 5.53 23.02
CA LYS A 509 -28.61 4.25 22.30
C LYS A 509 -29.14 4.36 20.87
N GLN A 510 -30.34 4.91 20.69
CA GLN A 510 -30.92 5.16 19.36
C GLN A 510 -30.09 6.17 18.55
N GLY A 511 -29.56 7.22 19.21
CA GLY A 511 -28.68 8.19 18.56
C GLY A 511 -27.39 7.57 18.04
N VAL A 512 -26.73 6.71 18.82
CA VAL A 512 -25.52 5.98 18.39
C VAL A 512 -25.81 5.12 17.17
N GLU A 513 -26.91 4.35 17.18
CA GLU A 513 -27.30 3.53 16.03
C GLU A 513 -27.58 4.38 14.78
N ARG A 514 -28.20 5.56 14.93
CA ARG A 514 -28.41 6.49 13.82
C ARG A 514 -27.10 7.01 13.25
N VAL A 515 -26.14 7.39 14.10
CA VAL A 515 -24.81 7.83 13.65
C VAL A 515 -24.08 6.71 12.92
N ARG A 516 -24.12 5.48 13.45
CA ARG A 516 -23.54 4.30 12.78
C ARG A 516 -24.21 4.01 11.44
N ALA A 517 -25.53 4.14 11.35
CA ALA A 517 -26.28 3.94 10.12
C ALA A 517 -25.87 4.96 9.05
N VAL A 518 -25.72 6.24 9.40
CA VAL A 518 -25.25 7.29 8.48
C VAL A 518 -23.81 7.01 8.04
N ALA A 519 -22.92 6.67 8.97
CA ALA A 519 -21.54 6.30 8.66
C ALA A 519 -21.46 5.08 7.73
N LYS A 520 -22.32 4.08 7.93
CA LYS A 520 -22.42 2.90 7.06
C LYS A 520 -22.81 3.30 5.64
N ARG A 521 -23.84 4.15 5.46
CA ARG A 521 -24.23 4.64 4.12
C ARG A 521 -23.10 5.38 3.41
N ILE A 522 -22.38 6.26 4.13
CA ILE A 522 -21.22 6.96 3.57
C ILE A 522 -20.12 5.94 3.20
N GLY A 523 -19.83 4.97 4.05
CA GLY A 523 -18.87 3.90 3.78
C GLY A 523 -19.23 3.07 2.55
N GLU A 524 -20.51 2.71 2.37
CA GLU A 524 -21.01 1.99 1.19
C GLU A 524 -20.76 2.79 -0.10
N VAL A 525 -21.02 4.11 -0.09
CA VAL A 525 -20.74 4.99 -1.22
C VAL A 525 -19.23 5.09 -1.49
N GLN A 526 -18.41 5.22 -0.44
CA GLN A 526 -16.94 5.26 -0.58
C GLN A 526 -16.39 4.01 -1.26
N VAL A 527 -16.86 2.83 -0.84
CA VAL A 527 -16.49 1.54 -1.45
C VAL A 527 -16.99 1.46 -2.88
N ALA A 528 -18.23 1.88 -3.16
CA ALA A 528 -18.80 1.87 -4.51
C ALA A 528 -18.02 2.78 -5.48
N CYS A 529 -17.45 3.88 -5.01
CA CYS A 529 -16.59 4.77 -5.78
C CYS A 529 -15.12 4.28 -5.88
N GLY A 530 -14.78 3.13 -5.30
CA GLY A 530 -13.46 2.49 -5.45
C GLY A 530 -12.40 2.87 -4.42
N LEU A 531 -12.77 3.52 -3.30
CA LEU A 531 -11.82 3.80 -2.22
C LEU A 531 -11.38 2.51 -1.50
N ASN A 532 -10.10 2.43 -1.18
CA ASN A 532 -9.50 1.27 -0.51
C ASN A 532 -9.67 1.32 1.02
N GLN A 533 -10.94 1.31 1.47
CA GLN A 533 -11.33 1.21 2.87
C GLN A 533 -12.65 0.47 2.95
N THR A 534 -12.74 -0.57 3.77
CA THR A 534 -14.00 -1.30 3.96
C THR A 534 -15.01 -0.48 4.77
N VAL A 535 -16.29 -0.83 4.65
CA VAL A 535 -17.36 -0.16 5.40
C VAL A 535 -17.16 -0.34 6.90
N GLU A 536 -16.74 -1.53 7.31
CA GLU A 536 -16.48 -1.88 8.71
C GLU A 536 -15.30 -1.10 9.29
N GLU A 537 -14.22 -0.92 8.52
CA GLU A 537 -13.09 -0.09 8.93
C GLU A 537 -13.53 1.36 9.13
N PHE A 538 -14.28 1.94 8.19
CA PHE A 538 -14.76 3.32 8.29
C PHE A 538 -15.69 3.54 9.50
N VAL A 539 -16.64 2.63 9.73
CA VAL A 539 -17.54 2.71 10.90
C VAL A 539 -16.79 2.43 12.21
N GLY A 540 -15.74 1.60 12.16
CA GLY A 540 -14.88 1.26 13.29
C GLY A 540 -14.02 2.41 13.80
N GLU A 541 -13.82 3.47 13.00
CA GLU A 541 -13.16 4.71 13.44
C GLU A 541 -13.96 5.45 14.51
N LEU A 542 -15.28 5.22 14.59
CA LEU A 542 -16.17 5.85 15.57
C LEU A 542 -16.11 5.14 16.91
N ASN A 543 -15.95 5.92 17.99
CA ASN A 543 -15.75 5.38 19.32
C ASN A 543 -16.66 6.03 20.37
N PHE A 544 -17.68 5.29 20.77
CA PHE A 544 -18.73 5.76 21.68
C PHE A 544 -18.45 5.46 23.17
N GLY A 545 -17.23 5.06 23.53
CA GLY A 545 -16.87 4.67 24.91
C GLY A 545 -17.02 5.80 25.95
N LEU A 546 -16.99 7.07 25.54
CA LEU A 546 -17.14 8.22 26.43
C LEU A 546 -18.52 8.90 26.39
N VAL A 547 -19.50 8.35 25.66
CA VAL A 547 -20.84 8.96 25.51
C VAL A 547 -21.50 9.21 26.87
N GLY A 548 -21.48 8.21 27.77
CA GLY A 548 -22.09 8.34 29.09
C GLY A 548 -21.39 9.37 29.98
N VAL A 549 -20.06 9.41 29.93
CA VAL A 549 -19.24 10.36 30.69
C VAL A 549 -19.53 11.80 30.27
N VAL A 550 -19.57 12.04 28.95
CA VAL A 550 -19.84 13.36 28.40
C VAL A 550 -21.28 13.79 28.68
N TYR A 551 -22.23 12.86 28.65
CA TYR A 551 -23.64 13.14 29.00
C TYR A 551 -23.77 13.64 30.45
N GLU A 552 -23.19 12.93 31.43
CA GLU A 552 -23.25 13.35 32.82
C GLU A 552 -22.43 14.62 33.09
N TRP A 553 -21.31 14.83 32.38
CA TRP A 553 -20.57 16.09 32.42
C TRP A 553 -21.43 17.28 31.96
N ALA A 554 -22.13 17.13 30.83
CA ALA A 554 -22.99 18.18 30.30
C ALA A 554 -24.19 18.49 31.22
N ARG A 555 -24.63 17.52 32.03
CA ARG A 555 -25.69 17.69 33.04
C ARG A 555 -25.23 18.35 34.34
N GLY A 556 -23.93 18.64 34.48
CA GLY A 556 -23.38 19.33 35.65
C GLY A 556 -22.77 18.43 36.72
N MET A 557 -22.59 17.12 36.46
CA MET A 557 -21.93 16.22 37.42
C MET A 557 -20.50 16.69 37.76
N PRO A 558 -20.08 16.72 39.03
CA PRO A 558 -18.70 17.05 39.40
C PRO A 558 -17.67 16.13 38.74
N PHE A 559 -16.51 16.68 38.36
CA PHE A 559 -15.47 15.91 37.66
C PHE A 559 -14.94 14.72 38.50
N SER A 560 -14.92 14.86 39.82
CA SER A 560 -14.52 13.80 40.76
C SER A 560 -15.41 12.56 40.68
N GLU A 561 -16.70 12.72 40.39
CA GLU A 561 -17.64 11.60 40.24
C GLU A 561 -17.53 10.98 38.85
N LEU A 562 -17.30 11.79 37.81
CA LEU A 562 -17.07 11.30 36.45
C LEU A 562 -15.85 10.40 36.32
N ALA A 563 -14.76 10.75 37.01
CA ALA A 563 -13.53 9.96 37.01
C ALA A 563 -13.78 8.52 37.51
N GLY A 564 -14.78 8.32 38.38
CA GLY A 564 -15.20 6.99 38.86
C GLY A 564 -16.11 6.23 37.91
N LEU A 565 -16.82 6.91 36.98
CA LEU A 565 -17.74 6.28 36.03
C LEU A 565 -17.02 5.64 34.84
N SER A 566 -15.79 6.06 34.56
CA SER A 566 -15.02 5.56 33.41
C SER A 566 -13.73 4.89 33.85
N GLY A 567 -13.39 3.74 33.28
CA GLY A 567 -12.04 3.18 33.38
C GLY A 567 -10.98 3.96 32.61
N THR A 568 -11.34 5.13 32.06
CA THR A 568 -10.50 5.94 31.17
C THR A 568 -9.70 6.97 31.98
N PRO A 569 -8.39 7.14 31.71
CA PRO A 569 -7.58 8.18 32.35
C PRO A 569 -8.18 9.60 32.18
N GLU A 570 -8.22 10.36 33.28
CA GLU A 570 -8.84 11.69 33.36
C GLU A 570 -8.36 12.67 32.27
N GLY A 571 -7.06 12.69 31.97
CA GLY A 571 -6.50 13.57 30.94
C GLY A 571 -7.01 13.29 29.53
N LEU A 572 -7.39 12.05 29.22
CA LEU A 572 -7.99 11.68 27.94
C LEU A 572 -9.45 12.13 27.86
N VAL A 573 -10.18 12.04 28.97
CA VAL A 573 -11.54 12.59 29.10
C VAL A 573 -11.54 14.10 28.87
N VAL A 574 -10.64 14.84 29.54
CA VAL A 574 -10.49 16.29 29.34
C VAL A 574 -10.20 16.64 27.88
N ARG A 575 -9.24 15.94 27.24
CA ARG A 575 -8.90 16.18 25.83
C ARG A 575 -10.09 15.91 24.90
N CYS A 576 -10.86 14.85 25.16
CA CYS A 576 -12.06 14.53 24.40
C CYS A 576 -13.08 15.67 24.51
N ILE A 577 -13.35 16.16 25.72
CA ILE A 577 -14.31 17.26 25.93
C ILE A 577 -13.84 18.57 25.30
N GLN A 578 -12.56 18.90 25.38
CA GLN A 578 -11.99 20.10 24.75
C GLN A 578 -12.16 20.09 23.23
N ARG A 579 -11.80 18.98 22.58
CA ARG A 579 -11.98 18.79 21.12
C ARG A 579 -13.45 18.74 20.72
N LEU A 580 -14.30 18.13 21.54
CA LEU A 580 -15.74 18.13 21.33
C LEU A 580 -16.32 19.56 21.35
N ALA A 581 -15.89 20.41 22.28
CA ALA A 581 -16.31 21.81 22.31
C ALA A 581 -15.82 22.61 21.10
N GLU A 582 -14.70 22.24 20.47
CA GLU A 582 -14.28 22.76 19.15
C GLU A 582 -15.24 22.30 18.05
N MET A 583 -15.56 21.00 18.00
CA MET A 583 -16.50 20.44 17.04
C MET A 583 -17.88 21.09 17.13
N CYS A 584 -18.44 21.28 18.34
CA CYS A 584 -19.71 21.97 18.53
C CYS A 584 -19.68 23.42 18.01
N ARG A 585 -18.55 24.13 18.14
CA ARG A 585 -18.39 25.48 17.61
C ARG A 585 -18.36 25.50 16.08
N SER A 586 -17.68 24.53 15.45
CA SER A 586 -17.69 24.37 14.00
C SER A 586 -19.10 24.07 13.50
N LEU A 587 -19.80 23.13 14.14
CA LEU A 587 -21.17 22.75 13.79
C LEU A 587 -22.18 23.89 13.98
N ARG A 588 -22.00 24.73 15.01
CA ARG A 588 -22.75 25.98 15.17
C ARG A 588 -22.56 26.92 13.98
N GLY A 589 -21.32 27.06 13.50
CA GLY A 589 -21.00 27.86 12.31
C GLY A 589 -21.73 27.33 11.07
N ALA A 590 -21.70 26.02 10.86
CA ALA A 590 -22.43 25.34 9.78
C ALA A 590 -23.95 25.53 9.87
N ALA A 591 -24.55 25.32 11.05
CA ALA A 591 -25.99 25.47 11.24
C ALA A 591 -26.47 26.89 10.88
N ARG A 592 -25.66 27.92 11.21
CA ARG A 592 -25.94 29.31 10.81
C ARG A 592 -25.87 29.51 9.29
N LEU A 593 -24.96 28.84 8.59
CA LEU A 593 -24.83 28.92 7.13
C LEU A 593 -26.03 28.30 6.40
N VAL A 594 -26.64 27.25 6.97
CA VAL A 594 -27.84 26.59 6.40
C VAL A 594 -29.13 27.32 6.75
N GLY A 595 -29.10 28.22 7.73
CA GLY A 595 -30.30 28.88 8.23
C GLY A 595 -31.08 28.05 9.25
N GLU A 596 -30.38 27.21 10.03
CA GLU A 596 -30.94 26.38 11.12
C GLU A 596 -30.61 27.00 12.50
N PRO A 597 -31.32 28.06 12.94
CA PRO A 597 -30.99 28.78 14.16
C PRO A 597 -31.19 27.95 15.42
N VAL A 598 -32.15 27.01 15.42
CA VAL A 598 -32.46 26.15 16.57
C VAL A 598 -31.29 25.20 16.85
N LEU A 599 -30.79 24.52 15.81
CA LEU A 599 -29.61 23.66 15.95
C LEU A 599 -28.38 24.48 16.34
N GLY A 600 -28.19 25.66 15.73
CA GLY A 600 -27.11 26.58 16.09
C GLY A 600 -27.14 26.99 17.57
N ALA A 601 -28.32 27.30 18.11
CA ALA A 601 -28.50 27.61 19.53
C ALA A 601 -28.21 26.40 20.42
N LYS A 602 -28.70 25.20 20.05
CA LYS A 602 -28.39 23.96 20.78
C LYS A 602 -26.89 23.67 20.81
N MET A 603 -26.17 23.91 19.71
CA MET A 603 -24.72 23.72 19.65
C MET A 603 -23.96 24.72 20.52
N GLU A 604 -24.44 25.96 20.61
CA GLU A 604 -23.87 26.96 21.53
C GLU A 604 -24.08 26.56 22.99
N THR A 605 -25.29 26.12 23.34
CA THR A 605 -25.60 25.62 24.68
C THR A 605 -24.73 24.41 25.01
N ALA A 606 -24.64 23.42 24.11
CA ALA A 606 -23.79 22.25 24.29
C ALA A 606 -22.32 22.63 24.52
N ALA A 607 -21.76 23.53 23.70
CA ALA A 607 -20.39 24.00 23.86
C ALA A 607 -20.18 24.73 25.21
N THR A 608 -21.19 25.46 25.69
CA THR A 608 -21.15 26.16 26.99
C THR A 608 -21.20 25.18 28.17
N LEU A 609 -22.08 24.18 28.11
CA LEU A 609 -22.21 23.14 29.15
C LEU A 609 -20.91 22.33 29.33
N LEU A 610 -20.18 22.08 28.24
CA LEU A 610 -18.89 21.40 28.28
C LEU A 610 -17.78 22.26 28.90
N ARG A 611 -17.89 23.60 28.81
CA ARG A 611 -16.87 24.57 29.17
C ARG A 611 -16.95 25.00 30.63
N ARG A 612 -16.52 24.13 31.55
CA ARG A 612 -16.46 24.45 32.97
C ARG A 612 -15.27 23.81 33.69
N ASP A 613 -14.96 24.38 34.85
CA ASP A 613 -14.03 23.86 35.85
C ASP A 613 -12.67 23.40 35.28
N ILE A 614 -12.19 22.25 35.76
CA ILE A 614 -10.87 21.68 35.48
C ILE A 614 -10.63 21.38 33.98
N VAL A 615 -11.70 21.19 33.20
CA VAL A 615 -11.60 20.84 31.78
C VAL A 615 -11.09 22.01 30.94
N PHE A 616 -11.40 23.25 31.35
CA PHE A 616 -10.98 24.48 30.66
C PHE A 616 -10.17 25.41 31.58
N ALA A 617 -9.45 24.83 32.54
CA ALA A 617 -8.51 25.59 33.36
C ALA A 617 -7.48 26.32 32.49
N ALA A 618 -7.17 27.57 32.86
CA ALA A 618 -6.16 28.36 32.16
C ALA A 618 -4.78 27.71 32.29
N SER A 619 -3.97 27.82 31.24
CA SER A 619 -2.58 27.33 31.27
C SER A 619 -1.75 28.17 32.23
N LEU A 620 -1.00 27.49 33.09
CA LEU A 620 -0.07 28.08 34.05
C LEU A 620 1.16 28.70 33.38
N TYR A 621 1.39 28.44 32.09
CA TYR A 621 2.44 29.12 31.31
C TYR A 621 2.06 30.55 30.88
N THR A 622 0.77 30.90 30.96
CA THR A 622 0.25 32.21 30.55
C THR A 622 -0.09 33.13 31.72
N GLN A 623 0.08 32.64 32.95
CA GLN A 623 -0.04 33.41 34.19
C GLN A 623 1.35 33.76 34.70
#